data_AF-A0A945X671-F1
#
_entry.id   AF-A0A945X671-F1
#
_cell.length_a   1.000
_cell.length_b   1.000
_cell.length_c   1.000
_cell.angle_alpha   90.00
_cell.angle_beta   90.00
_cell.angle_gamma   90.00
#
_symmetry.space_group_name_H-M   'P 1'
#
loop_
_entity.id
_entity.type
_entity.pdbx_description
1 polymer ?
#
loop_
_entity_poly.entity_id
_entity_poly.type
_entity_poly.pdbx_seq_one_letter_code
_entity_poly.pdbx_strand_id
1 'polypeptide(L)'
;MPEKPECYGTIFPDLPKLEHNRPCRGKVFTVSVQRCGPGVPSRSLALDQKEWDACQRCSFYQSCYDLCIAQLSLRSALARV
;
A
#
# COMPACT_ATOMS: atom_id res chain seq x y z
N MET A 1 13.97 5.26 -23.75
CA MET A 1 12.92 5.51 -22.73
C MET A 1 13.54 5.20 -21.37
N PRO A 2 13.34 6.02 -20.34
CA PRO A 2 13.86 5.69 -19.02
C PRO A 2 13.22 4.39 -18.52
N GLU A 3 14.01 3.53 -17.89
CA GLU A 3 13.54 2.26 -17.34
C GLU A 3 12.79 2.51 -16.02
N LYS A 4 11.72 1.74 -15.78
CA LYS A 4 10.96 1.84 -14.53
C LYS A 4 11.78 1.28 -13.38
N PRO A 5 11.79 1.92 -12.20
CA PRO A 5 12.49 1.40 -11.04
C PRO A 5 11.85 0.10 -10.56
N GLU A 6 12.63 -0.78 -9.92
CA GLU A 6 12.13 -2.07 -9.38
C GLU A 6 10.98 -1.92 -8.38
N CYS A 7 10.91 -0.77 -7.70
CA CYS A 7 9.84 -0.43 -6.77
C CYS A 7 8.56 0.14 -7.43
N TYR A 8 8.48 0.13 -8.76
CA TYR A 8 7.31 0.63 -9.48
C TYR A 8 6.07 -0.22 -9.16
N GLY A 9 4.99 0.43 -8.74
CA GLY A 9 3.75 -0.24 -8.33
C GLY A 9 3.74 -0.76 -6.89
N THR A 10 4.75 -0.46 -6.07
CA THR A 10 4.84 -0.98 -4.69
C THR A 10 4.59 0.08 -3.60
N ILE A 11 4.06 1.27 -3.96
CA ILE A 11 3.76 2.35 -3.01
C ILE A 11 2.81 1.86 -1.90
N PHE A 12 1.75 1.16 -2.29
CA PHE A 12 0.80 0.54 -1.37
C PHE A 12 1.20 -0.90 -1.02
N PRO A 13 0.84 -1.36 0.19
CA PRO A 13 1.02 -2.75 0.58
C PRO A 13 0.13 -3.68 -0.25
N ASP A 14 0.59 -4.92 -0.42
CA ASP A 14 -0.19 -5.96 -1.09
C ASP A 14 -1.28 -6.50 -0.15
N LEU A 15 -2.43 -5.80 -0.11
CA LEU A 15 -3.55 -6.09 0.80
C LEU A 15 -4.05 -7.55 0.84
N PRO A 16 -4.04 -8.34 -0.25
CA PRO A 16 -4.33 -9.77 -0.21
C PRO A 16 -3.42 -10.58 0.73
N LYS A 17 -2.22 -10.08 1.04
CA LYS A 17 -1.28 -10.69 1.99
C LYS A 17 -1.41 -10.15 3.41
N LEU A 18 -2.47 -9.39 3.71
CA LEU A 18 -2.70 -8.83 5.03
C LEU A 18 -3.08 -9.93 6.02
N GLU A 19 -2.18 -10.21 6.96
CA GLU A 19 -2.40 -11.17 8.05
C GLU A 19 -2.72 -10.43 9.35
N HIS A 20 -3.55 -11.04 10.21
CA HIS A 20 -3.78 -10.50 11.55
C HIS A 20 -2.49 -10.47 12.37
N ASN A 21 -2.30 -9.40 13.13
CA ASN A 21 -1.13 -9.17 13.99
C ASN A 21 0.21 -9.12 13.25
N ARG A 22 0.20 -8.92 11.92
CA ARG A 22 1.41 -8.65 11.13
C ARG A 22 1.25 -7.39 10.29
N PRO A 23 2.27 -6.51 10.25
CA PRO A 23 2.24 -5.34 9.39
C PRO A 23 2.43 -5.77 7.93
N CYS A 24 1.49 -5.39 7.07
CA CYS A 24 1.62 -5.50 5.62
C CYS A 24 2.28 -4.21 5.11
N ARG A 25 3.50 -4.32 4.59
CA ARG A 25 4.34 -3.18 4.18
C ARG A 25 4.33 -3.03 2.67
N GLY A 26 4.01 -1.84 2.20
CA GLY A 26 4.43 -1.32 0.91
C GLY A 26 5.69 -0.48 1.08
N LYS A 27 6.14 0.17 0.01
CA LYS A 27 7.26 1.11 0.04
C LYS A 27 6.99 2.31 0.93
N VAL A 28 5.78 2.89 0.81
CA VAL A 28 5.43 4.10 1.57
C VAL A 28 4.42 3.78 2.67
N PHE A 29 3.36 3.04 2.33
CA PHE A 29 2.29 2.78 3.28
C PHE A 29 2.45 1.43 3.94
N THR A 30 2.20 1.39 5.25
CA THR A 30 2.10 0.15 6.01
C THR A 30 0.72 0.06 6.64
N VAL A 31 0.05 -1.08 6.46
CA VAL A 31 -1.26 -1.38 7.05
C VAL A 31 -1.09 -2.50 8.05
N SER A 32 -1.72 -2.39 9.21
CA SER A 32 -1.79 -3.51 10.15
C SER A 32 -3.18 -3.65 10.76
N VAL A 33 -3.56 -4.90 11.02
CA VAL A 33 -4.82 -5.24 11.68
C VAL A 33 -4.47 -6.06 12.91
N GLN A 34 -4.66 -5.49 14.09
CA GLN A 34 -4.42 -6.17 15.34
C GLN A 34 -5.71 -6.79 15.86
N ARG A 35 -5.64 -8.06 16.25
CA ARG A 35 -6.76 -8.78 16.86
C ARG A 35 -6.32 -9.30 18.22
N CYS A 36 -6.80 -8.64 19.28
CA CYS A 36 -6.59 -9.06 20.66
C CYS A 36 -7.93 -9.55 21.24
N GLY A 37 -8.15 -10.86 21.25
CA GLY A 37 -9.33 -11.48 21.86
C GLY A 37 -10.65 -11.26 21.09
N PRO A 38 -11.81 -11.41 21.75
CA PRO A 38 -13.14 -11.33 21.13
C PRO A 38 -13.58 -9.90 20.77
N GLY A 39 -12.71 -8.90 20.93
CA GLY A 39 -13.01 -7.49 20.63
C GLY A 39 -12.95 -7.12 19.15
N VAL A 40 -13.32 -5.87 18.86
CA VAL A 40 -13.19 -5.28 17.52
C VAL A 40 -11.71 -5.21 17.13
N PRO A 41 -11.33 -5.71 15.95
CA PRO A 41 -9.94 -5.61 15.48
C PRO A 41 -9.55 -4.15 15.29
N SER A 42 -8.41 -3.75 15.84
CA SER A 42 -7.86 -2.41 15.60
C SER A 42 -7.17 -2.41 14.23
N ARG A 43 -7.36 -1.32 13.49
CA ARG A 43 -6.74 -1.12 12.17
C ARG A 43 -5.88 0.13 12.26
N SER A 44 -4.65 0.05 11.79
CA SER A 44 -3.75 1.20 11.73
C SER A 44 -3.11 1.34 10.36
N LEU A 45 -2.86 2.59 10.00
CA LEU A 45 -2.17 3.01 8.79
C LEU A 45 -0.97 3.84 9.21
N ALA A 46 0.21 3.48 8.71
CA ALA A 46 1.44 4.24 8.89
C ALA A 46 1.96 4.69 7.53
N LEU A 47 2.46 5.93 7.48
CA LEU A 47 3.12 6.54 6.33
C LEU A 47 4.61 6.65 6.64
N ASP A 48 5.47 6.11 5.79
CA ASP A 48 6.89 6.45 5.80
C ASP A 48 7.09 7.75 5.01
N GLN A 49 7.22 8.86 5.74
CA GLN A 49 7.38 10.19 5.15
C GLN A 49 8.66 10.28 4.28
N LYS A 50 9.74 9.60 4.66
CA LYS A 50 11.00 9.66 3.91
C LYS A 50 10.86 8.98 2.55
N GLU A 51 10.24 7.82 2.54
CA GLU A 51 9.95 7.10 1.29
C GLU A 51 8.92 7.83 0.43
N TRP A 52 7.95 8.51 1.05
CA TRP A 52 7.00 9.37 0.33
C TRP A 52 7.73 10.51 -0.40
N ASP A 53 8.58 11.26 0.30
CA ASP A 53 9.34 12.37 -0.28
C ASP A 53 10.33 11.87 -1.36
N ALA A 54 10.86 10.66 -1.22
CA ALA A 54 11.66 10.00 -2.25
C ALA A 54 10.83 9.65 -3.49
N CYS A 55 9.60 9.15 -3.30
CA CYS A 55 8.68 8.86 -4.39
C CYS A 55 8.30 10.14 -5.14
N GLN A 56 8.00 11.24 -4.46
CA GLN A 56 7.62 12.51 -5.10
C GLN A 56 8.73 13.10 -5.99
N ARG A 57 9.99 12.78 -5.71
CA ARG A 57 11.14 13.19 -6.54
C ARG A 57 11.39 12.30 -7.75
N CYS A 58 10.69 11.16 -7.85
CA CYS A 58 10.83 10.22 -8.96
C CYS A 58 10.06 10.71 -10.19
N SER A 59 10.69 10.66 -11.37
CA SER A 59 10.05 11.02 -12.65
C SER A 59 8.84 10.14 -13.00
N PHE A 60 8.76 8.93 -12.43
CA PHE A 60 7.66 7.99 -12.66
C PHE A 60 6.55 8.05 -11.61
N TYR A 61 6.67 8.95 -10.62
CA TYR A 61 5.79 9.02 -9.46
C TYR A 61 4.31 8.96 -9.83
N GLN A 62 3.87 9.85 -10.73
CA GLN A 62 2.46 9.96 -11.12
C GLN A 62 1.94 8.63 -11.67
N SER A 63 2.61 8.08 -12.69
CA SER A 63 2.20 6.81 -13.30
C SER A 63 2.24 5.62 -12.32
N CYS A 64 3.20 5.63 -11.39
CA CYS A 64 3.32 4.61 -10.35
C CYS A 64 2.15 4.70 -9.36
N TYR A 65 1.83 5.90 -8.90
CA TYR A 65 0.72 6.18 -8.00
C TYR A 65 -0.63 5.85 -8.64
N ASP A 66 -0.84 6.26 -9.91
CA ASP A 66 -2.05 5.98 -10.66
C ASP A 66 -2.30 4.47 -10.80
N LEU A 67 -1.25 3.70 -11.10
CA LEU A 67 -1.33 2.23 -11.14
C LEU A 67 -1.74 1.66 -9.77
N CYS A 68 -1.11 2.12 -8.70
CA CYS A 68 -1.40 1.64 -7.35
C CYS A 68 -2.87 1.95 -6.95
N ILE A 69 -3.36 3.15 -7.26
CA ILE A 69 -4.74 3.55 -7.02
C ILE A 69 -5.71 2.71 -7.87
N ALA A 70 -5.43 2.53 -9.16
CA ALA A 70 -6.26 1.71 -10.05
C ALA A 70 -6.39 0.27 -9.52
N GLN A 71 -5.28 -0.34 -9.08
CA GLN A 71 -5.28 -1.66 -8.46
C GLN A 71 -6.13 -1.69 -7.18
N LEU A 72 -5.99 -0.69 -6.31
CA LEU A 72 -6.78 -0.60 -5.08
C LEU A 72 -8.27 -0.43 -5.36
N SER A 73 -8.64 0.42 -6.32
CA SER A 73 -10.03 0.66 -6.73
C SER A 73 -10.67 -0.60 -7.31
N LEU A 74 -9.96 -1.30 -8.19
CA LEU A 74 -10.40 -2.58 -8.76
C LEU A 74 -10.63 -3.63 -7.67
N ARG A 75 -9.66 -3.80 -6.76
CA ARG A 75 -9.80 -4.72 -5.62
C ARG A 75 -10.98 -4.38 -4.72
N SER A 76 -11.18 -3.09 -4.45
CA SER A 76 -12.31 -2.60 -3.63
C SER A 76 -13.66 -2.83 -4.30
N ALA A 77 -13.73 -2.72 -5.63
CA ALA A 77 -14.93 -3.04 -6.39
C ALA A 77 -15.25 -4.54 -6.35
N LEU A 78 -14.24 -5.40 -6.54
CA LEU A 78 -14.39 -6.86 -6.47
C LEU A 78 -14.85 -7.35 -5.10
N ALA A 79 -14.38 -6.73 -4.01
CA ALA A 79 -14.77 -7.11 -2.64
C ALA A 79 -16.23 -6.77 -2.27
N ARG A 80 -16.95 -6.04 -3.13
CA ARG A 80 -18.36 -5.66 -2.95
C ARG A 80 -19.34 -6.52 -3.76
N VAL A 81 -18.83 -7.35 -4.67
CA VAL A 81 -19.59 -8.31 -5.47
C VAL A 81 -19.74 -9.61 -4.70
#